data_AF-L7ECV4-F1
#
_entry.id   AF-L7ECV4-F1
#
_cell.length_a   1.000
_cell.length_b   1.000
_cell.length_c   1.000
_cell.angle_alpha   90.00
_cell.angle_beta   90.00
_cell.angle_gamma   90.00
#
_symmetry.space_group_name_H-M   'P 1'
#
loop_
_entity.id
_entity.type
_entity.pdbx_description
1 polymer ?
#
loop_
_entity_poly.entity_id
_entity_poly.type
_entity_poly.pdbx_seq_one_letter_code
_entity_poly.pdbx_strand_id
1 'polypeptide(L)'
;MLKKLLTVAVGTALTIFGVGGPLQAANLEIIASGLESPRGLTFGPDGALYVTEAGRGGAGPCIPAPGAGPNGPVVCYGNTGAITRIKNGTAERIVTGLPSIALPIPEFSTAIDATGIHDIQFDSTGRAYAIFGLGSSPEQRDQVLNVPEFGQLVAIDNLNGQVSLTTLADLAEYEGLFNPDNNNSGFFNPYNDGIDSNPYAFLIKDDTAYIVDAAGNTFFKAKTDGSELTLLSIFPERPITDPFTEETIAMQSVPTSVAIGPDGAFYISEFTGFPYPENAARIFRLGTDNKPEVYADGFTQIIDIAFDNQGGLYVLEYATSSLAFDISPGLLSYIDPKGNRKSIISDGLLFPTALAIGPDGDIYISNQGYIPGRGQVVRVQISVPEPNSITGLLIFGIFGGVSLLLRQRK
;
A
#
# COMPACT_ATOMS: atom_id res chain seq x y z
N MET A 1 56.33 -44.57 33.80
CA MET A 1 55.99 -45.88 33.17
C MET A 1 54.47 -45.92 33.12
N LEU A 2 53.74 -46.09 32.03
CA LEU A 2 54.00 -46.70 30.73
C LEU A 2 53.08 -45.99 29.71
N LYS A 3 53.62 -45.71 28.52
CA LYS A 3 52.90 -45.18 27.36
C LYS A 3 51.84 -46.16 26.85
N LYS A 4 50.69 -45.66 26.39
CA LYS A 4 49.99 -46.21 25.22
C LYS A 4 49.35 -45.08 24.40
N LEU A 5 49.85 -44.92 23.17
CA LEU A 5 49.18 -44.24 22.05
C LEU A 5 47.91 -45.02 21.68
N LEU A 6 46.87 -44.34 21.18
CA LEU A 6 46.39 -44.54 19.80
C LEU A 6 45.30 -43.51 19.41
N THR A 7 45.59 -42.85 18.27
CA THR A 7 44.68 -42.44 17.18
C THR A 7 43.52 -41.47 17.46
N VAL A 8 43.74 -40.20 17.08
CA VAL A 8 42.68 -39.23 16.78
C VAL A 8 42.18 -39.52 15.36
N ALA A 9 40.91 -39.91 15.23
CA ALA A 9 40.19 -39.87 13.96
C ALA A 9 39.57 -38.47 13.81
N VAL A 10 40.11 -37.67 12.90
CA VAL A 10 39.50 -36.40 12.48
C VAL A 10 38.37 -36.75 11.51
N GLY A 11 37.13 -36.76 12.00
CA GLY A 11 35.94 -36.77 11.16
C GLY A 11 35.67 -35.36 10.66
N THR A 12 35.91 -35.11 9.38
CA THR A 12 35.52 -33.88 8.68
C THR A 12 34.00 -33.84 8.54
N ALA A 13 33.32 -33.11 9.41
CA ALA A 13 31.94 -32.70 9.17
C ALA A 13 31.96 -31.60 8.09
N LEU A 14 31.53 -31.92 6.88
CA LEU A 14 31.19 -30.91 5.88
C LEU A 14 29.92 -30.19 6.34
N THR A 15 30.09 -29.05 7.02
CA THR A 15 29.04 -28.03 7.10
C THR A 15 28.87 -27.45 5.70
N ILE A 16 27.82 -27.88 5.00
CA ILE A 16 27.34 -27.19 3.81
C ILE A 16 26.74 -25.87 4.31
N PHE A 17 27.54 -24.81 4.30
CA PHE A 17 27.00 -23.46 4.34
C PHE A 17 26.19 -23.30 3.06
N GLY A 18 24.85 -23.28 3.20
CA GLY A 18 23.98 -22.79 2.16
C GLY A 18 24.46 -21.40 1.78
N VAL A 19 24.90 -21.25 0.54
CA VAL A 19 25.27 -19.94 -0.02
C VAL A 19 23.95 -19.18 -0.13
N GLY A 20 23.58 -18.45 0.92
CA GLY A 20 22.63 -17.36 0.78
C GLY A 20 23.19 -16.46 -0.31
N GLY A 21 22.44 -16.31 -1.41
CA GLY A 21 22.82 -15.35 -2.44
C GLY A 21 23.05 -13.98 -1.80
N PRO A 22 23.94 -13.15 -2.36
CA PRO A 22 24.11 -11.79 -1.86
C PRO A 22 22.73 -11.12 -1.83
N LEU A 23 22.32 -10.61 -0.66
CA LEU A 23 21.19 -9.70 -0.59
C LEU A 23 21.52 -8.55 -1.55
N GLN A 24 20.74 -8.44 -2.61
CA GLN A 24 20.90 -7.38 -3.58
C GLN A 24 20.50 -6.09 -2.88
N ALA A 25 21.46 -5.19 -2.68
CA ALA A 25 21.17 -3.87 -2.13
C ALA A 25 20.31 -3.12 -3.15
N ALA A 26 19.00 -3.11 -2.91
CA ALA A 26 18.09 -2.28 -3.68
C ALA A 26 18.34 -0.81 -3.30
N ASN A 27 18.64 0.02 -4.30
CA ASN A 27 18.87 1.45 -4.10
C ASN A 27 17.53 2.20 -4.22
N LEU A 28 17.30 3.15 -3.30
CA LEU A 28 16.19 4.09 -3.37
C LEU A 28 16.63 5.36 -4.10
N GLU A 29 16.01 5.64 -5.24
CA GLU A 29 16.21 6.86 -6.01
C GLU A 29 14.98 7.78 -5.85
N ILE A 30 15.16 9.01 -5.36
CA ILE A 30 14.06 9.98 -5.29
C ILE A 30 13.84 10.57 -6.69
N ILE A 31 12.65 10.36 -7.26
CA ILE A 31 12.29 10.86 -8.60
C ILE A 31 11.30 12.03 -8.57
N ALA A 32 10.66 12.25 -7.43
CA ALA A 32 9.84 13.43 -7.13
C ALA A 32 9.90 13.73 -5.63
N SER A 33 9.79 15.01 -5.27
CA SER A 33 9.83 15.47 -3.87
C SER A 33 9.01 16.74 -3.69
N GLY A 34 8.64 17.05 -2.45
CA GLY A 34 7.84 18.25 -2.14
C GLY A 34 6.34 18.04 -2.41
N LEU A 35 5.90 16.79 -2.40
CA LEU A 35 4.50 16.41 -2.59
C LEU A 35 3.71 16.64 -1.29
N GLU A 36 2.44 17.02 -1.42
CA GLU A 36 1.49 17.28 -0.34
C GLU A 36 0.76 15.98 -0.01
N SER A 37 1.35 15.19 0.89
CA SER A 37 0.79 13.92 1.38
C SER A 37 0.45 12.94 0.24
N PRO A 38 1.46 12.46 -0.52
CA PRO A 38 1.22 11.52 -1.61
C PRO A 38 0.55 10.25 -1.08
N ARG A 39 -0.46 9.77 -1.81
CA ARG A 39 -1.19 8.53 -1.55
C ARG A 39 -0.93 7.55 -2.70
N GLY A 40 -1.96 7.13 -3.42
CA GLY A 40 -1.90 6.25 -4.58
C GLY A 40 -1.03 6.77 -5.73
N LEU A 41 -0.50 5.82 -6.51
CA LEU A 41 0.23 6.10 -7.73
C LEU A 41 0.00 5.01 -8.78
N THR A 42 -0.12 5.39 -10.04
CA THR A 42 -0.32 4.45 -11.15
C THR A 42 0.30 4.97 -12.44
N PHE A 43 0.68 4.07 -13.34
CA PHE A 43 1.12 4.45 -14.67
C PHE A 43 -0.08 4.68 -15.59
N GLY A 44 -0.12 5.85 -16.22
CA GLY A 44 -1.14 6.18 -17.20
C GLY A 44 -0.82 5.62 -18.59
N PRO A 45 -1.80 5.68 -19.53
CA PRO A 45 -1.66 5.17 -20.89
C PRO A 45 -0.59 5.90 -21.72
N ASP A 46 -0.17 7.08 -21.28
CA ASP A 46 0.85 7.90 -21.93
C ASP A 46 2.27 7.60 -21.40
N GLY A 47 2.42 6.60 -20.54
CA GLY A 47 3.66 6.17 -19.89
C GLY A 47 4.13 7.07 -18.75
N ALA A 48 3.34 8.07 -18.34
CA ALA A 48 3.66 8.89 -17.17
C ALA A 48 3.20 8.19 -15.88
N LEU A 49 3.88 8.48 -14.78
CA LEU A 49 3.45 8.08 -13.44
C LEU A 49 2.58 9.18 -12.84
N TYR A 50 1.35 8.84 -12.46
CA TYR A 50 0.40 9.74 -11.82
C TYR A 50 0.39 9.45 -10.32
N VAL A 51 0.39 10.50 -9.51
CA VAL A 51 0.44 10.42 -8.05
C VAL A 51 -0.68 11.28 -7.49
N THR A 52 -1.51 10.72 -6.63
CA THR A 52 -2.52 11.48 -5.89
C THR A 52 -1.88 12.12 -4.67
N GLU A 53 -2.19 13.39 -4.44
CA GLU A 53 -1.73 14.15 -3.27
C GLU A 53 -2.97 14.49 -2.44
N ALA A 54 -3.09 13.89 -1.25
CA ALA A 54 -4.23 14.13 -0.36
C ALA A 54 -4.28 15.58 0.14
N GLY A 55 -3.18 16.32 0.04
CA GLY A 55 -3.11 17.74 0.37
C GLY A 55 -2.64 17.99 1.82
N ARG A 56 -3.10 19.10 2.37
CA ARG A 56 -2.72 19.60 3.71
C ARG A 56 -3.88 20.19 4.50
N GLY A 57 -5.12 19.93 4.10
CA GLY A 57 -6.30 20.57 4.67
C GLY A 57 -6.31 22.08 4.43
N GLY A 58 -6.90 22.83 5.37
CA GLY A 58 -6.98 24.29 5.29
C GLY A 58 -7.68 24.94 6.49
N ALA A 59 -8.20 26.15 6.27
CA ALA A 59 -8.90 26.95 7.28
C ALA A 59 -10.44 26.88 7.16
N GLY A 60 -10.96 25.91 6.41
CA GLY A 60 -12.38 25.66 6.26
C GLY A 60 -13.01 24.98 7.49
N PRO A 61 -14.25 24.46 7.35
CA PRO A 61 -14.88 23.68 8.41
C PRO A 61 -14.01 22.53 8.90
N CYS A 62 -14.09 22.23 10.20
CA CYS A 62 -13.36 21.15 10.81
C CYS A 62 -14.33 20.11 11.38
N ILE A 63 -13.93 18.86 11.32
CA ILE A 63 -14.63 17.70 11.88
C ILE A 63 -13.70 16.96 12.85
N PRO A 64 -14.22 16.14 13.78
CA PRO A 64 -13.39 15.30 14.61
C PRO A 64 -12.42 14.46 13.77
N ALA A 65 -11.16 14.36 14.20
CA ALA A 65 -10.20 13.49 13.53
C ALA A 65 -10.62 12.01 13.67
N PRO A 66 -10.27 11.15 12.70
CA PRO A 66 -10.59 9.72 12.77
C PRO A 66 -10.19 9.11 14.12
N GLY A 67 -11.11 8.43 14.79
CA GLY A 67 -10.85 7.79 16.10
C GLY A 67 -10.57 8.74 17.28
N ALA A 68 -10.68 10.06 17.11
CA ALA A 68 -10.33 11.02 18.16
C ALA A 68 -11.44 11.25 19.20
N GLY A 69 -12.68 10.87 18.87
CA GLY A 69 -13.86 11.15 19.67
C GLY A 69 -14.22 12.64 19.76
N PRO A 70 -15.30 13.01 20.48
CA PRO A 70 -15.85 14.39 20.46
C PRO A 70 -14.94 15.48 21.02
N ASN A 71 -13.99 15.12 21.88
CA ASN A 71 -13.05 16.04 22.53
C ASN A 71 -11.62 15.92 22.00
N GLY A 72 -11.41 15.12 20.96
CA GLY A 72 -10.10 14.88 20.38
C GLY A 72 -9.67 15.98 19.40
N PRO A 73 -8.49 15.80 18.76
CA PRO A 73 -8.08 16.63 17.63
C PRO A 73 -9.14 16.69 16.52
N VAL A 74 -9.08 17.75 15.73
CA VAL A 74 -9.95 17.97 14.57
C VAL A 74 -9.12 18.02 13.29
N VAL A 75 -9.70 17.58 12.17
CA VAL A 75 -9.15 17.78 10.83
C VAL A 75 -9.93 18.88 10.12
N CYS A 76 -9.21 19.77 9.44
CA CYS A 76 -9.80 20.98 8.87
C CYS A 76 -9.70 21.00 7.34
N TYR A 77 -10.79 21.41 6.71
CA TYR A 77 -10.94 21.40 5.26
C TYR A 77 -10.14 22.49 4.54
N GLY A 78 -9.63 22.14 3.35
CA GLY A 78 -9.14 23.08 2.35
C GLY A 78 -9.01 22.44 0.97
N ASN A 79 -9.02 23.27 -0.07
CA ASN A 79 -8.82 22.84 -1.46
C ASN A 79 -7.32 22.73 -1.77
N THR A 80 -6.64 21.74 -1.17
CA THR A 80 -5.19 21.58 -1.29
C THR A 80 -4.74 20.25 -1.87
N GLY A 81 -5.68 19.34 -2.19
CA GLY A 81 -5.36 18.11 -2.89
C GLY A 81 -4.98 18.35 -4.35
N ALA A 82 -4.23 17.41 -4.93
CA ALA A 82 -3.72 17.52 -6.29
C ALA A 82 -3.50 16.15 -6.95
N ILE A 83 -3.27 16.18 -8.27
CA ILE A 83 -2.70 15.05 -9.02
C ILE A 83 -1.41 15.53 -9.65
N THR A 84 -0.30 14.87 -9.31
CA THR A 84 1.01 15.09 -9.90
C THR A 84 1.25 14.07 -11.02
N ARG A 85 1.74 14.55 -12.16
CA ARG A 85 2.25 13.73 -13.26
C ARG A 85 3.78 13.80 -13.27
N ILE A 86 4.43 12.64 -13.25
CA ILE A 86 5.86 12.48 -13.39
C ILE A 86 6.15 11.91 -14.78
N LYS A 87 6.80 12.69 -15.62
CA LYS A 87 7.15 12.29 -16.99
C LYS A 87 8.49 12.89 -17.41
N ASN A 88 9.36 12.07 -18.01
CA ASN A 88 10.67 12.50 -18.50
C ASN A 88 11.50 13.27 -17.45
N GLY A 89 11.50 12.78 -16.21
CA GLY A 89 12.23 13.40 -15.10
C GLY A 89 11.61 14.70 -14.55
N THR A 90 10.44 15.11 -15.02
CA THR A 90 9.72 16.28 -14.53
C THR A 90 8.49 15.85 -13.75
N ALA A 91 8.32 16.35 -12.52
CA ALA A 91 7.10 16.24 -11.73
C ALA A 91 6.30 17.55 -11.81
N GLU A 92 5.01 17.47 -12.16
CA GLU A 92 4.12 18.62 -12.33
C GLU A 92 2.73 18.31 -11.76
N ARG A 93 2.20 19.22 -10.93
CA ARG A 93 0.79 19.17 -10.50
C ARG A 93 -0.11 19.61 -11.66
N ILE A 94 -0.74 18.64 -12.32
CA ILE A 94 -1.60 18.86 -13.49
C ILE A 94 -3.06 19.14 -13.11
N VAL A 95 -3.45 18.71 -11.91
CA VAL A 95 -4.74 19.01 -11.28
C VAL A 95 -4.45 19.51 -9.86
N THR A 96 -5.13 20.59 -9.44
CA THR A 96 -5.00 21.19 -8.11
C THR A 96 -6.36 21.66 -7.60
N GLY A 97 -6.45 21.98 -6.31
CA GLY A 97 -7.68 22.50 -5.71
C GLY A 97 -8.69 21.41 -5.32
N LEU A 98 -8.25 20.15 -5.25
CA LEU A 98 -9.10 19.04 -4.84
C LEU A 98 -9.40 19.11 -3.33
N PRO A 99 -10.56 18.56 -2.89
CA PRO A 99 -10.89 18.41 -1.49
C PRO A 99 -9.77 17.75 -0.66
N SER A 100 -9.49 18.34 0.50
CA SER A 100 -8.51 17.85 1.47
C SER A 100 -8.95 18.23 2.88
N ILE A 101 -8.78 17.33 3.83
CA ILE A 101 -8.86 17.57 5.27
C ILE A 101 -7.56 17.09 5.91
N ALA A 102 -7.03 17.81 6.89
CA ALA A 102 -5.81 17.39 7.60
C ALA A 102 -5.81 17.93 9.02
N LEU A 103 -5.03 17.29 9.90
CA LEU A 103 -4.85 17.73 11.28
C LEU A 103 -3.86 18.90 11.33
N PRO A 104 -4.30 20.14 11.67
CA PRO A 104 -3.38 21.27 11.78
C PRO A 104 -2.48 21.10 13.01
N ILE A 105 -1.19 21.43 12.85
CA ILE A 105 -0.19 21.50 13.92
C ILE A 105 0.37 22.94 13.98
N PRO A 106 -0.34 23.87 14.67
CA PRO A 106 -0.03 25.29 14.65
C PRO A 106 1.41 25.61 15.10
N GLU A 107 1.93 24.86 16.06
CA GLU A 107 3.27 25.02 16.64
C GLU A 107 4.37 24.90 15.59
N PHE A 108 4.15 24.10 14.55
CA PHE A 108 5.10 23.87 13.47
C PHE A 108 4.64 24.46 12.13
N SER A 109 3.53 25.22 12.13
CA SER A 109 2.95 25.81 10.90
C SER A 109 2.79 24.77 9.78
N THR A 110 2.35 23.57 10.15
CA THR A 110 2.17 22.44 9.24
C THR A 110 0.85 21.73 9.54
N ALA A 111 0.56 20.68 8.78
CA ALA A 111 -0.51 19.74 9.07
C ALA A 111 0.06 18.32 8.97
N ILE A 112 -0.69 17.32 9.43
CA ILE A 112 -0.35 15.91 9.27
C ILE A 112 -1.61 15.12 8.93
N ASP A 113 -1.40 13.89 8.48
CA ASP A 113 -2.44 12.89 8.27
C ASP A 113 -3.59 13.39 7.37
N ALA A 114 -3.23 13.92 6.19
CA ALA A 114 -4.21 14.46 5.27
C ALA A 114 -5.05 13.34 4.61
N THR A 115 -6.36 13.52 4.58
CA THR A 115 -7.32 12.71 3.81
C THR A 115 -7.87 13.55 2.65
N GLY A 116 -8.03 12.93 1.50
CA GLY A 116 -8.31 13.62 0.24
C GLY A 116 -8.47 12.63 -0.89
N ILE A 117 -8.00 13.00 -2.08
CA ILE A 117 -7.84 12.04 -3.18
C ILE A 117 -6.84 10.95 -2.75
N HIS A 118 -7.29 9.70 -2.73
CA HIS A 118 -6.52 8.57 -2.22
C HIS A 118 -5.87 7.78 -3.33
N ASP A 119 -6.58 7.47 -4.41
CA ASP A 119 -6.02 6.67 -5.49
C ASP A 119 -6.57 7.12 -6.85
N ILE A 120 -5.83 6.79 -7.92
CA ILE A 120 -6.17 7.09 -9.31
C ILE A 120 -5.89 5.86 -10.17
N GLN A 121 -6.82 5.52 -11.07
CA GLN A 121 -6.67 4.42 -12.03
C GLN A 121 -7.14 4.86 -13.42
N PHE A 122 -6.66 4.16 -14.44
CA PHE A 122 -7.03 4.39 -15.84
C PHE A 122 -7.70 3.16 -16.43
N ASP A 123 -8.74 3.36 -17.23
CA ASP A 123 -9.31 2.30 -18.04
C ASP A 123 -8.52 2.07 -19.35
N SER A 124 -8.95 1.07 -20.13
CA SER A 124 -8.32 0.73 -21.41
C SER A 124 -8.43 1.83 -22.48
N THR A 125 -9.32 2.80 -22.31
CA THR A 125 -9.48 3.97 -23.20
C THR A 125 -8.61 5.15 -22.77
N GLY A 126 -8.01 5.06 -21.57
CA GLY A 126 -7.22 6.12 -20.96
C GLY A 126 -8.05 7.13 -20.16
N ARG A 127 -9.32 6.83 -19.87
CA ARG A 127 -10.13 7.65 -18.96
C ARG A 127 -9.64 7.43 -17.53
N ALA A 128 -9.50 8.52 -16.79
CA ALA A 128 -9.06 8.49 -15.40
C ALA A 128 -10.24 8.45 -14.44
N TYR A 129 -10.03 7.73 -13.35
CA TYR A 129 -10.96 7.58 -12.24
C TYR A 129 -10.18 7.79 -10.96
N ALA A 130 -10.85 8.27 -9.92
CA ALA A 130 -10.24 8.45 -8.62
C ALA A 130 -11.22 8.13 -7.50
N ILE A 131 -10.67 7.81 -6.34
CA ILE A 131 -11.43 7.71 -5.10
C ILE A 131 -10.95 8.78 -4.13
N PHE A 132 -11.89 9.32 -3.37
CA PHE A 132 -11.63 10.22 -2.27
C PHE A 132 -11.92 9.52 -0.95
N GLY A 133 -10.95 9.52 -0.05
CA GLY A 133 -11.18 9.10 1.33
C GLY A 133 -12.08 10.07 2.08
N LEU A 134 -12.52 9.68 3.27
CA LEU A 134 -13.24 10.56 4.19
C LEU A 134 -12.69 10.40 5.60
N GLY A 135 -12.54 9.16 6.08
CA GLY A 135 -11.98 8.90 7.42
C GLY A 135 -12.89 9.40 8.54
N SER A 136 -14.19 9.49 8.27
CA SER A 136 -15.20 9.99 9.19
C SER A 136 -16.59 9.52 8.75
N SER A 137 -17.62 9.93 9.48
CA SER A 137 -18.97 9.56 9.17
C SER A 137 -19.55 10.39 8.03
N PRO A 138 -20.49 9.83 7.26
CA PRO A 138 -21.22 10.54 6.21
C PRO A 138 -21.96 11.78 6.75
N GLU A 139 -22.41 11.77 8.01
CA GLU A 139 -23.05 12.94 8.61
C GLU A 139 -22.09 14.12 8.76
N GLN A 140 -20.83 13.87 9.14
CA GLN A 140 -19.81 14.91 9.22
C GLN A 140 -19.52 15.49 7.84
N ARG A 141 -19.44 14.63 6.82
CA ARG A 141 -19.30 15.05 5.41
C ARG A 141 -20.47 15.93 4.96
N ASP A 142 -21.70 15.51 5.19
CA ASP A 142 -22.88 16.13 4.58
C ASP A 142 -23.39 17.36 5.34
N GLN A 143 -23.20 17.40 6.66
CA GLN A 143 -23.76 18.46 7.51
C GLN A 143 -22.72 19.50 7.95
N VAL A 144 -21.44 19.14 8.01
CA VAL A 144 -20.37 20.03 8.52
C VAL A 144 -19.43 20.47 7.39
N LEU A 145 -18.83 19.51 6.69
CA LEU A 145 -17.94 19.82 5.57
C LEU A 145 -18.73 20.37 4.38
N ASN A 146 -19.87 19.74 4.07
CA ASN A 146 -20.70 19.97 2.90
C ASN A 146 -19.89 19.85 1.59
N VAL A 147 -19.08 18.78 1.50
CA VAL A 147 -18.21 18.45 0.37
C VAL A 147 -18.50 17.00 -0.06
N PRO A 148 -19.40 16.79 -1.05
CA PRO A 148 -19.90 15.46 -1.38
C PRO A 148 -18.83 14.53 -1.93
N GLU A 149 -17.75 15.05 -2.52
CA GLU A 149 -16.71 14.23 -3.17
C GLU A 149 -16.04 13.24 -2.20
N PHE A 150 -15.95 13.56 -0.91
CA PHE A 150 -15.35 12.65 0.07
C PHE A 150 -16.16 11.35 0.21
N GLY A 151 -15.48 10.21 0.21
CA GLY A 151 -16.11 8.89 0.27
C GLY A 151 -16.69 8.40 -1.06
N GLN A 152 -16.32 9.02 -2.20
CA GLN A 152 -16.86 8.68 -3.52
C GLN A 152 -15.80 8.12 -4.48
N LEU A 153 -16.28 7.28 -5.40
CA LEU A 153 -15.63 7.01 -6.69
C LEU A 153 -16.11 8.04 -7.71
N VAL A 154 -15.16 8.65 -8.42
CA VAL A 154 -15.43 9.64 -9.46
C VAL A 154 -14.67 9.32 -10.75
N ALA A 155 -15.22 9.73 -11.90
CA ALA A 155 -14.44 9.92 -13.12
C ALA A 155 -13.83 11.32 -13.13
N ILE A 156 -12.59 11.43 -13.60
CA ILE A 156 -11.93 12.71 -13.86
C ILE A 156 -12.12 13.05 -15.33
N ASP A 157 -12.98 14.03 -15.60
CA ASP A 157 -13.36 14.38 -16.98
C ASP A 157 -12.25 15.18 -17.68
N ASN A 158 -11.38 15.83 -16.92
CA ASN A 158 -10.24 16.57 -17.44
C ASN A 158 -9.02 16.51 -16.51
N LEU A 159 -7.92 15.94 -17.02
CA LEU A 159 -6.63 15.86 -16.33
C LEU A 159 -5.73 17.09 -16.55
N ASN A 160 -6.14 18.04 -17.39
CA ASN A 160 -5.35 19.25 -17.68
C ASN A 160 -6.21 20.50 -17.46
N GLY A 161 -5.89 21.28 -16.42
CA GLY A 161 -6.56 22.55 -16.14
C GLY A 161 -7.56 22.44 -14.98
N GLN A 162 -8.70 23.13 -15.08
CA GLN A 162 -9.71 23.12 -14.01
C GLN A 162 -10.34 21.73 -13.89
N VAL A 163 -10.34 21.20 -12.67
CA VAL A 163 -10.89 19.87 -12.40
C VAL A 163 -12.39 19.84 -12.68
N SER A 164 -12.83 18.79 -13.36
CA SER A 164 -14.23 18.39 -13.49
C SER A 164 -14.33 16.93 -13.08
N LEU A 165 -15.24 16.65 -12.15
CA LEU A 165 -15.46 15.32 -11.58
C LEU A 165 -16.90 14.90 -11.85
N THR A 166 -17.08 13.64 -12.23
CA THR A 166 -18.38 13.00 -12.33
C THR A 166 -18.47 11.90 -11.29
N THR A 167 -19.40 12.02 -10.33
CA THR A 167 -19.66 10.97 -9.34
C THR A 167 -20.18 9.70 -10.01
N LEU A 168 -19.64 8.55 -9.60
CA LEU A 168 -20.02 7.23 -10.11
C LEU A 168 -20.60 6.34 -9.02
N ALA A 169 -20.05 6.41 -7.80
CA ALA A 169 -20.56 5.68 -6.65
C ALA A 169 -20.25 6.44 -5.36
N ASP A 170 -21.18 6.43 -4.42
CA ASP A 170 -21.04 7.06 -3.10
C ASP A 170 -20.96 5.96 -2.02
N LEU A 171 -19.74 5.66 -1.58
CA LEU A 171 -19.49 4.60 -0.61
C LEU A 171 -19.82 5.08 0.81
N ALA A 172 -19.59 6.35 1.10
CA ALA A 172 -19.96 6.94 2.37
C ALA A 172 -21.49 7.02 2.53
N GLU A 173 -22.27 7.36 1.49
CA GLU A 173 -23.74 7.25 1.57
C GLU A 173 -24.18 5.80 1.80
N TYR A 174 -23.54 4.82 1.12
CA TYR A 174 -23.82 3.40 1.35
C TYR A 174 -23.56 3.02 2.82
N GLU A 175 -22.42 3.43 3.38
CA GLU A 175 -22.04 3.19 4.77
C GLU A 175 -23.08 3.75 5.74
N GLY A 176 -23.48 5.02 5.58
CA GLY A 176 -24.48 5.65 6.45
C GLY A 176 -25.87 5.00 6.38
N LEU A 177 -26.25 4.45 5.21
CA LEU A 177 -27.54 3.80 5.03
C LEU A 177 -27.58 2.36 5.54
N PHE A 178 -26.47 1.63 5.42
CA PHE A 178 -26.47 0.18 5.60
C PHE A 178 -25.57 -0.32 6.73
N ASN A 179 -24.50 0.39 7.08
CA ASN A 179 -23.49 -0.01 8.07
C ASN A 179 -23.18 -1.53 8.00
N PRO A 180 -22.64 -2.00 6.87
CA PRO A 180 -22.60 -3.41 6.53
C PRO A 180 -21.71 -4.24 7.45
N ASP A 181 -20.70 -3.65 8.09
CA ASP A 181 -19.77 -4.34 8.98
C ASP A 181 -20.23 -4.36 10.45
N ASN A 182 -21.36 -3.71 10.77
CA ASN A 182 -22.07 -3.90 12.04
C ASN A 182 -22.64 -5.32 12.16
N ASN A 183 -21.79 -6.22 12.61
CA ASN A 183 -22.07 -7.64 12.78
C ASN A 183 -22.65 -8.00 14.16
N ASN A 184 -22.95 -7.01 15.02
CA ASN A 184 -23.37 -7.19 16.41
C ASN A 184 -22.44 -8.13 17.21
N SER A 185 -21.12 -8.09 16.99
CA SER A 185 -20.14 -8.92 17.69
C SER A 185 -20.19 -8.80 19.21
N GLY A 186 -20.70 -7.67 19.72
CA GLY A 186 -20.72 -7.33 21.14
C GLY A 186 -19.35 -6.86 21.66
N PHE A 187 -18.35 -6.73 20.80
CA PHE A 187 -17.10 -6.08 21.14
C PHE A 187 -17.30 -4.57 21.26
N PHE A 188 -16.63 -3.96 22.23
CA PHE A 188 -16.66 -2.51 22.39
C PHE A 188 -15.88 -1.87 21.24
N ASN A 189 -16.57 -1.06 20.42
CA ASN A 189 -15.95 -0.12 19.50
C ASN A 189 -15.98 1.28 20.16
N PRO A 190 -14.82 1.81 20.60
CA PRO A 190 -14.77 3.13 21.23
C PRO A 190 -15.02 4.30 20.26
N TYR A 191 -15.18 4.03 18.96
CA TYR A 191 -15.19 5.05 17.92
C TYR A 191 -16.50 5.06 17.11
N ASN A 192 -17.19 6.20 17.16
CA ASN A 192 -18.22 6.68 16.23
C ASN A 192 -19.36 5.68 15.88
N ASP A 193 -19.78 4.84 16.82
CA ASP A 193 -20.80 3.79 16.62
C ASP A 193 -20.53 2.85 15.42
N GLY A 194 -19.29 2.85 14.90
CA GLY A 194 -18.86 2.08 13.74
C GLY A 194 -19.28 2.62 12.37
N ILE A 195 -19.92 3.80 12.25
CA ILE A 195 -20.37 4.34 10.95
C ILE A 195 -19.31 5.31 10.40
N ASP A 196 -18.31 4.77 9.70
CA ASP A 196 -17.26 5.56 9.06
C ASP A 196 -16.92 4.98 7.69
N SER A 197 -16.69 5.86 6.71
CA SER A 197 -16.24 5.45 5.37
C SER A 197 -14.92 6.12 5.03
N ASN A 198 -14.04 5.37 4.36
CA ASN A 198 -12.75 5.83 3.87
C ASN A 198 -12.25 4.95 2.72
N PRO A 199 -12.82 5.08 1.51
CA PRO A 199 -12.30 4.41 0.32
C PRO A 199 -10.80 4.73 0.16
N TYR A 200 -9.96 3.70 0.10
CA TYR A 200 -8.51 3.89 0.16
C TYR A 200 -7.80 3.49 -1.13
N ALA A 201 -8.15 2.33 -1.69
CA ALA A 201 -7.56 1.84 -2.94
C ALA A 201 -8.62 1.21 -3.83
N PHE A 202 -8.37 1.20 -5.13
CA PHE A 202 -9.20 0.49 -6.08
C PHE A 202 -8.39 0.06 -7.30
N LEU A 203 -8.94 -0.89 -8.05
CA LEU A 203 -8.44 -1.21 -9.39
C LEU A 203 -9.58 -1.17 -10.40
N ILE A 204 -9.23 -0.97 -11.67
CA ILE A 204 -10.18 -1.07 -12.78
C ILE A 204 -9.92 -2.35 -13.57
N LYS A 205 -10.99 -3.07 -13.85
CA LYS A 205 -10.99 -4.16 -14.82
C LYS A 205 -12.21 -3.99 -15.72
N ASP A 206 -11.95 -3.86 -17.02
CA ASP A 206 -12.96 -3.57 -18.03
C ASP A 206 -13.77 -2.31 -17.68
N ASP A 207 -15.08 -2.43 -17.45
CA ASP A 207 -16.01 -1.35 -17.10
C ASP A 207 -16.37 -1.33 -15.60
N THR A 208 -15.54 -1.94 -14.76
CA THR A 208 -15.82 -2.17 -13.34
C THR A 208 -14.64 -1.74 -12.47
N ALA A 209 -14.93 -0.90 -11.48
CA ALA A 209 -14.03 -0.56 -10.39
C ALA A 209 -14.24 -1.53 -9.22
N TYR A 210 -13.16 -2.04 -8.63
CA TYR A 210 -13.16 -2.87 -7.44
C TYR A 210 -12.48 -2.11 -6.32
N ILE A 211 -13.20 -1.81 -5.24
CA ILE A 211 -12.85 -0.74 -4.30
C ILE A 211 -12.82 -1.33 -2.89
N VAL A 212 -11.77 -1.02 -2.13
CA VAL A 212 -11.72 -1.29 -0.69
C VAL A 212 -12.01 -0.02 0.10
N ASP A 213 -12.96 -0.12 1.02
CA ASP A 213 -13.23 0.91 2.02
C ASP A 213 -12.56 0.54 3.33
N ALA A 214 -11.56 1.33 3.70
CA ALA A 214 -10.72 1.07 4.87
C ALA A 214 -11.48 1.28 6.18
N ALA A 215 -12.39 2.25 6.26
CA ALA A 215 -13.12 2.50 7.51
C ALA A 215 -14.34 1.59 7.65
N GLY A 216 -15.05 1.33 6.54
CA GLY A 216 -16.23 0.44 6.55
C GLY A 216 -15.89 -1.05 6.44
N ASN A 217 -14.60 -1.44 6.50
CA ASN A 217 -14.12 -2.82 6.39
C ASN A 217 -14.71 -3.63 5.22
N THR A 218 -14.87 -3.02 4.06
CA THR A 218 -15.69 -3.59 2.97
C THR A 218 -14.97 -3.61 1.63
N PHE A 219 -15.42 -4.51 0.77
CA PHE A 219 -14.98 -4.63 -0.62
C PHE A 219 -16.18 -4.52 -1.55
N PHE A 220 -16.11 -3.60 -2.51
CA PHE A 220 -17.19 -3.30 -3.45
C PHE A 220 -16.77 -3.55 -4.90
N LYS A 221 -17.77 -3.72 -5.76
CA LYS A 221 -17.66 -3.40 -7.19
C LYS A 221 -18.58 -2.24 -7.53
N ALA A 222 -18.15 -1.38 -8.44
CA ALA A 222 -18.97 -0.32 -9.02
C ALA A 222 -18.77 -0.26 -10.54
N LYS A 223 -19.85 0.04 -11.28
CA LYS A 223 -19.74 0.26 -12.73
C LYS A 223 -19.15 1.64 -13.01
N THR A 224 -18.25 1.72 -13.98
CA THR A 224 -17.55 2.97 -14.35
C THR A 224 -18.44 3.98 -15.06
N ASP A 225 -19.71 3.64 -15.33
CA ASP A 225 -20.76 4.54 -15.82
C ASP A 225 -21.72 5.02 -14.71
N GLY A 226 -21.49 4.58 -13.47
CA GLY A 226 -22.28 4.93 -12.29
C GLY A 226 -23.64 4.21 -12.16
N SER A 227 -23.88 3.18 -12.96
CA SER A 227 -25.18 2.46 -12.95
C SER A 227 -25.36 1.47 -11.79
N GLU A 228 -24.28 1.07 -11.12
CA GLU A 228 -24.30 0.01 -10.11
C GLU A 228 -23.20 0.23 -9.06
N LEU A 229 -23.55 0.04 -7.78
CA LEU A 229 -22.64 -0.19 -6.65
C LEU A 229 -23.10 -1.45 -5.93
N THR A 230 -22.19 -2.38 -5.65
CA THR A 230 -22.51 -3.66 -5.01
C THR A 230 -21.45 -4.06 -4.01
N LEU A 231 -21.87 -4.35 -2.80
CA LEU A 231 -21.04 -4.96 -1.77
C LEU A 231 -20.69 -6.40 -2.16
N LEU A 232 -19.41 -6.73 -2.15
CA LEU A 232 -18.89 -8.07 -2.43
C LEU A 232 -18.54 -8.83 -1.15
N SER A 233 -17.88 -8.15 -0.21
CA SER A 233 -17.36 -8.77 1.02
C SER A 233 -17.26 -7.77 2.16
N ILE A 234 -17.33 -8.30 3.38
CA ILE A 234 -17.03 -7.60 4.63
C ILE A 234 -15.85 -8.33 5.28
N PHE A 235 -14.88 -7.58 5.80
CA PHE A 235 -13.73 -8.13 6.49
C PHE A 235 -13.99 -8.18 8.00
N PRO A 236 -13.71 -9.32 8.66
CA PRO A 236 -14.06 -9.50 10.05
C PRO A 236 -13.11 -8.74 10.99
N GLU A 237 -13.68 -8.03 11.95
CA GLU A 237 -12.97 -7.59 13.15
C GLU A 237 -12.53 -8.77 14.03
N ARG A 238 -11.55 -8.52 14.91
CA ARG A 238 -10.99 -9.52 15.82
C ARG A 238 -10.87 -8.95 17.25
N PRO A 239 -11.12 -9.75 18.29
CA PRO A 239 -10.91 -9.30 19.66
C PRO A 239 -9.42 -9.07 19.93
N ILE A 240 -9.10 -7.96 20.59
CA ILE A 240 -7.75 -7.68 21.09
C ILE A 240 -7.81 -6.94 22.42
N THR A 241 -6.75 -7.04 23.21
CA THR A 241 -6.60 -6.23 24.43
C THR A 241 -6.11 -4.84 24.08
N ASP A 242 -6.86 -3.81 24.47
CA ASP A 242 -6.39 -2.44 24.46
C ASP A 242 -5.22 -2.31 25.46
N PRO A 243 -4.03 -1.90 25.01
CA PRO A 243 -2.86 -1.83 25.86
C PRO A 243 -2.90 -0.70 26.90
N PHE A 244 -3.80 0.27 26.78
CA PHE A 244 -3.92 1.40 27.73
C PHE A 244 -5.01 1.18 28.77
N THR A 245 -6.08 0.48 28.42
CA THR A 245 -7.23 0.24 29.31
C THR A 245 -7.32 -1.19 29.83
N GLU A 246 -6.59 -2.13 29.22
CA GLU A 246 -6.66 -3.58 29.46
C GLU A 246 -8.02 -4.21 29.09
N GLU A 247 -8.93 -3.45 28.49
CA GLU A 247 -10.23 -3.94 28.03
C GLU A 247 -10.10 -4.72 26.71
N THR A 248 -11.05 -5.62 26.44
CA THR A 248 -11.14 -6.27 25.13
C THR A 248 -11.94 -5.40 24.18
N ILE A 249 -11.32 -5.01 23.07
CA ILE A 249 -11.90 -4.19 22.01
C ILE A 249 -11.97 -4.94 20.68
N ALA A 250 -12.79 -4.43 19.77
CA ALA A 250 -12.81 -4.87 18.37
C ALA A 250 -11.66 -4.23 17.59
N MET A 251 -10.64 -5.02 17.24
CA MET A 251 -9.66 -4.62 16.24
C MET A 251 -10.29 -4.67 14.86
N GLN A 252 -10.42 -3.51 14.23
CA GLN A 252 -10.89 -3.38 12.86
C GLN A 252 -9.93 -3.99 11.85
N SER A 253 -10.43 -4.46 10.71
CA SER A 253 -9.59 -5.06 9.65
C SER A 253 -8.82 -3.97 8.91
N VAL A 254 -9.50 -2.92 8.45
CA VAL A 254 -8.91 -1.80 7.70
C VAL A 254 -8.27 -2.26 6.38
N PRO A 255 -9.05 -2.65 5.35
CA PRO A 255 -8.51 -3.06 4.07
C PRO A 255 -7.89 -1.87 3.31
N THR A 256 -6.68 -2.05 2.75
CA THR A 256 -5.87 -0.95 2.21
C THR A 256 -5.43 -1.09 0.77
N SER A 257 -5.53 -2.28 0.18
CA SER A 257 -5.20 -2.47 -1.23
C SER A 257 -5.98 -3.64 -1.80
N VAL A 258 -6.15 -3.62 -3.12
CA VAL A 258 -6.72 -4.70 -3.90
C VAL A 258 -5.84 -4.95 -5.12
N ALA A 259 -5.52 -6.22 -5.38
CA ALA A 259 -4.80 -6.67 -6.56
C ALA A 259 -5.47 -7.92 -7.16
N ILE A 260 -5.28 -8.15 -8.46
CA ILE A 260 -5.66 -9.42 -9.09
C ILE A 260 -4.43 -10.32 -9.16
N GLY A 261 -4.52 -11.51 -8.58
CA GLY A 261 -3.42 -12.48 -8.62
C GLY A 261 -3.36 -13.27 -9.92
N PRO A 262 -2.30 -14.08 -10.10
CA PRO A 262 -2.08 -14.88 -11.31
C PRO A 262 -3.17 -15.94 -11.56
N ASP A 263 -3.95 -16.27 -10.54
CA ASP A 263 -5.10 -17.17 -10.59
C ASP A 263 -6.44 -16.47 -10.88
N GLY A 264 -6.42 -15.14 -11.08
CA GLY A 264 -7.59 -14.32 -11.36
C GLY A 264 -8.46 -14.00 -10.15
N ALA A 265 -8.04 -14.40 -8.94
CA ALA A 265 -8.70 -14.03 -7.69
C ALA A 265 -8.30 -12.61 -7.25
N PHE A 266 -9.12 -12.00 -6.39
CA PHE A 266 -8.75 -10.75 -5.72
C PHE A 266 -7.90 -11.04 -4.49
N TYR A 267 -6.91 -10.18 -4.25
CA TYR A 267 -6.07 -10.20 -3.07
C TYR A 267 -6.20 -8.85 -2.39
N ILE A 268 -6.48 -8.85 -1.09
CA ILE A 268 -6.78 -7.64 -0.35
C ILE A 268 -5.92 -7.60 0.91
N SER A 269 -5.18 -6.51 1.09
CA SER A 269 -4.32 -6.32 2.26
C SER A 269 -5.07 -5.70 3.42
N GLU A 270 -4.60 -6.00 4.62
CA GLU A 270 -5.12 -5.50 5.89
C GLU A 270 -4.08 -4.57 6.55
N PHE A 271 -4.48 -3.39 7.00
CA PHE A 271 -3.64 -2.51 7.83
C PHE A 271 -3.70 -2.89 9.30
N THR A 272 -4.86 -3.37 9.78
CA THR A 272 -5.26 -3.52 11.20
C THR A 272 -5.53 -2.20 11.91
N GLY A 273 -6.69 -2.08 12.53
CA GLY A 273 -7.06 -0.93 13.35
C GLY A 273 -6.28 -0.88 14.66
N PHE A 274 -6.55 0.15 15.46
CA PHE A 274 -6.02 0.27 16.81
C PHE A 274 -6.20 -1.05 17.60
N PRO A 275 -5.15 -1.56 18.30
CA PRO A 275 -3.88 -0.91 18.66
C PRO A 275 -2.72 -1.15 17.66
N TYR A 276 -3.01 -1.41 16.39
CA TYR A 276 -2.00 -1.60 15.34
C TYR A 276 -0.96 -2.68 15.72
N PRO A 277 -1.38 -3.89 16.10
CA PRO A 277 -0.46 -4.91 16.60
C PRO A 277 0.52 -5.39 15.53
N GLU A 278 1.73 -5.74 15.97
CA GLU A 278 2.73 -6.39 15.12
C GLU A 278 2.31 -7.81 14.75
N ASN A 279 2.71 -8.26 13.55
CA ASN A 279 2.47 -9.62 13.04
C ASN A 279 1.00 -10.05 12.92
N ALA A 280 0.05 -9.10 12.93
CA ALA A 280 -1.38 -9.38 12.90
C ALA A 280 -2.06 -9.08 11.56
N ALA A 281 -1.44 -8.25 10.71
CA ALA A 281 -1.96 -7.93 9.39
C ALA A 281 -1.86 -9.14 8.46
N ARG A 282 -2.88 -9.27 7.61
CA ARG A 282 -3.09 -10.38 6.70
C ARG A 282 -3.28 -9.89 5.26
N ILE A 283 -3.09 -10.82 4.34
CA ILE A 283 -3.56 -10.69 2.96
C ILE A 283 -4.66 -11.72 2.79
N PHE A 284 -5.83 -11.27 2.37
CA PHE A 284 -6.94 -12.15 1.99
C PHE A 284 -6.88 -12.48 0.52
N ARG A 285 -7.30 -13.68 0.14
CA ARG A 285 -7.64 -14.08 -1.22
C ARG A 285 -9.14 -14.30 -1.31
N LEU A 286 -9.77 -13.75 -2.33
CA LEU A 286 -11.20 -13.85 -2.59
C LEU A 286 -11.41 -14.51 -3.96
N GLY A 287 -12.00 -15.70 -3.94
CA GLY A 287 -12.40 -16.43 -5.15
C GLY A 287 -13.71 -15.88 -5.75
N THR A 288 -14.32 -16.67 -6.64
CA THR A 288 -15.58 -16.28 -7.32
C THR A 288 -16.78 -16.16 -6.38
N ASP A 289 -16.70 -16.70 -5.17
CA ASP A 289 -17.73 -16.57 -4.14
C ASP A 289 -17.53 -15.35 -3.22
N ASN A 290 -16.48 -14.55 -3.47
CA ASN A 290 -16.10 -13.36 -2.70
C ASN A 290 -15.94 -13.62 -1.18
N LYS A 291 -15.62 -14.86 -0.77
CA LYS A 291 -15.32 -15.14 0.64
C LYS A 291 -13.85 -14.84 0.94
N PRO A 292 -13.54 -14.02 1.96
CA PRO A 292 -12.17 -13.79 2.35
C PRO A 292 -11.53 -15.04 2.96
N GLU A 293 -10.45 -15.53 2.35
CA GLU A 293 -9.59 -16.59 2.88
C GLU A 293 -8.21 -16.01 3.16
N VAL A 294 -7.59 -16.34 4.31
CA VAL A 294 -6.23 -15.86 4.60
C VAL A 294 -5.25 -16.52 3.63
N TYR A 295 -4.57 -15.70 2.84
CA TYR A 295 -3.52 -16.11 1.90
C TYR A 295 -2.13 -16.04 2.53
N ALA A 296 -1.85 -14.95 3.25
CA ALA A 296 -0.59 -14.74 3.97
C ALA A 296 -0.84 -13.93 5.25
N ASP A 297 0.01 -14.12 6.25
CA ASP A 297 -0.03 -13.44 7.55
C ASP A 297 1.38 -13.13 8.08
N GLY A 298 1.46 -12.59 9.30
CA GLY A 298 2.73 -12.22 9.94
C GLY A 298 3.29 -10.88 9.45
N PHE A 299 2.41 -9.96 9.06
CA PHE A 299 2.75 -8.57 8.73
C PHE A 299 2.33 -7.64 9.87
N THR A 300 2.93 -6.46 9.95
CA THR A 300 2.60 -5.44 10.96
C THR A 300 1.46 -4.54 10.48
N GLN A 301 1.70 -3.61 9.55
CA GLN A 301 0.66 -2.77 8.94
C GLN A 301 0.83 -2.74 7.42
N ILE A 302 0.09 -3.55 6.65
CA ILE A 302 0.20 -3.55 5.18
C ILE A 302 -0.59 -2.37 4.63
N ILE A 303 0.05 -1.56 3.77
CA ILE A 303 -0.58 -0.41 3.13
C ILE A 303 -0.82 -0.62 1.63
N ASP A 304 -0.01 -1.46 0.97
CA ASP A 304 -0.22 -1.78 -0.44
C ASP A 304 0.43 -3.11 -0.87
N ILE A 305 -0.09 -3.70 -1.95
CA ILE A 305 0.38 -4.95 -2.56
C ILE A 305 0.34 -4.89 -4.08
N ALA A 306 1.29 -5.54 -4.75
CA ALA A 306 1.21 -5.75 -6.20
C ALA A 306 1.86 -7.05 -6.65
N PHE A 307 1.22 -7.75 -7.58
CA PHE A 307 1.80 -8.92 -8.24
C PHE A 307 2.72 -8.50 -9.37
N ASP A 308 3.86 -9.19 -9.47
CA ASP A 308 4.72 -9.13 -10.66
C ASP A 308 4.24 -10.09 -11.75
N ASN A 309 4.83 -9.95 -12.95
CA ASN A 309 4.52 -10.80 -14.10
C ASN A 309 4.97 -12.27 -13.94
N GLN A 310 5.72 -12.59 -12.88
CA GLN A 310 6.15 -13.96 -12.54
C GLN A 310 5.23 -14.63 -11.50
N GLY A 311 4.22 -13.90 -11.02
CA GLY A 311 3.27 -14.36 -10.00
C GLY A 311 3.77 -14.22 -8.56
N GLY A 312 4.88 -13.51 -8.35
CA GLY A 312 5.31 -13.12 -7.01
C GLY A 312 4.60 -11.86 -6.53
N LEU A 313 4.54 -11.67 -5.22
CA LEU A 313 3.79 -10.59 -4.58
C LEU A 313 4.72 -9.66 -3.81
N TYR A 314 4.74 -8.39 -4.18
CA TYR A 314 5.32 -7.33 -3.36
C TYR A 314 4.31 -6.90 -2.30
N VAL A 315 4.80 -6.72 -1.07
CA VAL A 315 4.01 -6.29 0.08
C VAL A 315 4.71 -5.12 0.74
N LEU A 316 4.03 -3.98 0.80
CA LEU A 316 4.51 -2.75 1.44
C LEU A 316 3.84 -2.59 2.79
N GLU A 317 4.66 -2.54 3.83
CA GLU A 317 4.22 -2.23 5.19
C GLU A 317 4.51 -0.76 5.51
N TYR A 318 3.52 -0.08 6.07
CA TYR A 318 3.61 1.31 6.52
C TYR A 318 4.63 1.49 7.65
N ALA A 319 4.66 0.50 8.55
CA ALA A 319 5.49 0.46 9.74
C ALA A 319 5.86 -0.99 10.07
N THR A 320 6.99 -1.15 10.75
CA THR A 320 7.53 -2.45 11.19
C THR A 320 7.26 -2.75 12.66
N SER A 321 6.87 -1.72 13.43
CA SER A 321 6.45 -1.79 14.82
C SER A 321 5.09 -1.14 15.02
N SER A 322 4.43 -1.48 16.13
CA SER A 322 3.09 -0.95 16.44
C SER A 322 3.07 0.58 16.51
N LEU A 323 2.18 1.17 15.71
CA LEU A 323 1.94 2.61 15.66
C LEU A 323 1.35 3.20 16.95
N ALA A 324 0.90 2.36 17.88
CA ALA A 324 0.45 2.82 19.20
C ALA A 324 1.61 3.28 20.10
N PHE A 325 2.85 2.85 19.80
CA PHE A 325 4.01 3.06 20.69
C PHE A 325 5.24 3.63 20.00
N ASP A 326 5.41 3.39 18.71
CA ASP A 326 6.64 3.73 18.00
C ASP A 326 6.39 4.30 16.61
N ILE A 327 7.34 5.11 16.16
CA ILE A 327 7.47 5.52 14.76
C ILE A 327 8.61 4.70 14.18
N SER A 328 8.26 3.73 13.34
CA SER A 328 9.21 2.82 12.71
C SER A 328 9.23 3.01 11.19
N PRO A 329 10.32 2.62 10.50
CA PRO A 329 10.34 2.64 9.05
C PRO A 329 9.37 1.60 8.47
N GLY A 330 8.94 1.87 7.24
CA GLY A 330 8.21 0.90 6.42
C GLY A 330 9.11 -0.21 5.89
N LEU A 331 8.49 -1.28 5.40
CA LEU A 331 9.18 -2.45 4.84
C LEU A 331 8.58 -2.79 3.48
N LEU A 332 9.43 -2.96 2.47
CA LEU A 332 9.04 -3.64 1.24
C LEU A 332 9.54 -5.08 1.30
N SER A 333 8.63 -6.04 1.22
CA SER A 333 8.94 -7.46 1.13
C SER A 333 8.41 -8.08 -0.15
N TYR A 334 8.92 -9.26 -0.48
CA TYR A 334 8.52 -10.04 -1.64
C TYR A 334 8.23 -11.48 -1.24
N ILE A 335 7.09 -12.00 -1.68
CA ILE A 335 6.69 -13.39 -1.57
C ILE A 335 6.84 -14.03 -2.94
N ASP A 336 7.73 -15.00 -3.08
CA ASP A 336 7.88 -15.73 -4.35
C ASP A 336 6.67 -16.66 -4.61
N PRO A 337 6.49 -17.17 -5.84
CA PRO A 337 5.38 -18.09 -6.16
C PRO A 337 5.38 -19.42 -5.37
N LYS A 338 6.45 -19.72 -4.62
CA LYS A 338 6.54 -20.89 -3.73
C LYS A 338 6.19 -20.54 -2.28
N GLY A 339 5.87 -19.28 -2.00
CA GLY A 339 5.52 -18.77 -0.67
C GLY A 339 6.71 -18.31 0.17
N ASN A 340 7.94 -18.24 -0.39
CA ASN A 340 9.08 -17.76 0.39
C ASN A 340 9.07 -16.23 0.48
N ARG A 341 9.06 -15.69 1.70
CA ARG A 341 9.13 -14.24 1.96
C ARG A 341 10.58 -13.78 2.17
N LYS A 342 10.93 -12.64 1.57
CA LYS A 342 12.20 -11.93 1.81
C LYS A 342 11.99 -10.42 1.88
N SER A 343 12.78 -9.73 2.70
CA SER A 343 12.85 -8.26 2.71
C SER A 343 13.63 -7.75 1.49
N ILE A 344 13.13 -6.69 0.86
CA ILE A 344 13.76 -6.00 -0.27
C ILE A 344 14.34 -4.65 0.18
N ILE A 345 13.54 -3.86 0.89
CA ILE A 345 13.92 -2.57 1.48
C ILE A 345 13.42 -2.55 2.92
N SER A 346 14.29 -2.20 3.87
CA SER A 346 13.96 -2.07 5.30
C SER A 346 14.44 -0.75 5.90
N ASP A 347 14.89 0.19 5.07
CA ASP A 347 15.35 1.52 5.49
C ASP A 347 14.99 2.54 4.40
N GLY A 348 14.88 3.82 4.75
CA GLY A 348 14.53 4.92 3.85
C GLY A 348 13.05 5.04 3.47
N LEU A 349 12.21 4.08 3.88
CA LEU A 349 10.76 4.17 3.79
C LEU A 349 10.21 4.71 5.11
N LEU A 350 9.59 5.88 5.07
CA LEU A 350 9.01 6.57 6.22
C LEU A 350 7.58 6.96 5.85
N PHE A 351 6.60 6.32 6.47
CA PHE A 351 5.18 6.51 6.13
C PHE A 351 4.89 6.31 4.63
N PRO A 352 5.29 5.18 4.02
CA PRO A 352 4.94 4.88 2.65
C PRO A 352 3.43 4.64 2.52
N THR A 353 2.82 5.01 1.41
CA THR A 353 1.36 5.03 1.26
C THR A 353 0.81 4.22 0.10
N ALA A 354 1.64 3.92 -0.91
CA ALA A 354 1.28 3.09 -2.05
C ALA A 354 2.54 2.62 -2.81
N LEU A 355 2.40 1.57 -3.62
CA LEU A 355 3.40 1.09 -4.56
C LEU A 355 2.80 0.85 -5.96
N ALA A 356 3.62 1.01 -7.00
CA ALA A 356 3.31 0.59 -8.35
C ALA A 356 4.51 -0.09 -8.99
N ILE A 357 4.26 -1.11 -9.81
CA ILE A 357 5.30 -1.72 -10.65
C ILE A 357 5.28 -1.02 -12.00
N GLY A 358 6.43 -0.45 -12.38
CA GLY A 358 6.58 0.24 -13.65
C GLY A 358 6.70 -0.70 -14.84
N PRO A 359 6.48 -0.17 -16.07
CA PRO A 359 6.67 -0.93 -17.30
C PRO A 359 8.14 -1.34 -17.54
N ASP A 360 9.08 -0.73 -16.82
CA ASP A 360 10.49 -1.08 -16.78
C ASP A 360 10.83 -2.19 -15.77
N GLY A 361 9.85 -2.64 -14.98
CA GLY A 361 9.99 -3.67 -13.96
C GLY A 361 10.49 -3.18 -12.60
N ASP A 362 10.73 -1.87 -12.46
CA ASP A 362 11.08 -1.27 -11.17
C ASP A 362 9.85 -0.96 -10.33
N ILE A 363 10.06 -0.74 -9.03
CA ILE A 363 8.98 -0.45 -8.09
C ILE A 363 9.03 1.03 -7.73
N TYR A 364 7.87 1.67 -7.74
CA TYR A 364 7.70 3.07 -7.41
C TYR A 364 6.86 3.15 -6.15
N ILE A 365 7.29 3.95 -5.17
CA ILE A 365 6.62 4.04 -3.87
C ILE A 365 6.34 5.50 -3.56
N SER A 366 5.09 5.81 -3.23
CA SER A 366 4.75 7.05 -2.54
C SER A 366 5.26 6.97 -1.11
N ASN A 367 6.15 7.89 -0.74
CA ASN A 367 6.86 7.89 0.54
C ASN A 367 6.67 9.23 1.27
N GLN A 368 6.80 9.23 2.60
CA GLN A 368 6.57 10.41 3.45
C GLN A 368 5.17 11.01 3.26
N GLY A 369 4.16 10.15 3.10
CA GLY A 369 2.77 10.56 2.89
C GLY A 369 2.10 11.22 4.10
N TYR A 370 2.70 11.08 5.29
CA TYR A 370 2.13 11.60 6.55
C TYR A 370 2.27 13.12 6.71
N ILE A 371 3.32 13.73 6.13
CA ILE A 371 3.65 15.15 6.31
C ILE A 371 3.56 15.86 4.96
N PRO A 372 2.58 16.75 4.75
CA PRO A 372 2.47 17.56 3.55
C PRO A 372 3.74 18.38 3.27
N GLY A 373 4.12 18.48 2.00
CA GLY A 373 5.31 19.19 1.54
C GLY A 373 6.63 18.42 1.74
N ARG A 374 6.61 17.27 2.41
CA ARG A 374 7.77 16.35 2.52
C ARG A 374 7.66 15.10 1.66
N GLY A 375 6.48 14.88 1.07
CA GLY A 375 6.19 13.71 0.27
C GLY A 375 7.16 13.52 -0.89
N GLN A 376 7.44 12.26 -1.19
CA GLN A 376 8.35 11.83 -2.26
C GLN A 376 7.72 10.70 -3.07
N VAL A 377 8.21 10.54 -4.30
CA VAL A 377 8.16 9.24 -4.98
C VAL A 377 9.58 8.70 -5.05
N VAL A 378 9.76 7.48 -4.55
CA VAL A 378 11.04 6.76 -4.62
C VAL A 378 10.93 5.60 -5.60
N ARG A 379 11.94 5.43 -6.44
CA ARG A 379 12.12 4.28 -7.33
C ARG A 379 13.07 3.28 -6.67
N VAL A 380 12.66 2.02 -6.63
CA VAL A 380 13.45 0.88 -6.18
C VAL A 380 13.90 0.11 -7.41
N GLN A 381 15.20 0.17 -7.70
CA GLN A 381 15.77 -0.56 -8.83
C GLN A 381 15.94 -2.03 -8.46
N ILE A 382 15.15 -2.91 -9.09
CA ILE A 382 15.29 -4.35 -8.92
C ILE A 382 16.33 -4.80 -9.95
N SER A 383 17.61 -4.78 -9.57
CA SER A 383 18.64 -5.21 -10.52
C SER A 383 18.47 -6.70 -10.82
N VAL A 384 18.11 -7.05 -12.04
CA VAL A 384 18.20 -8.44 -12.50
C VAL A 384 19.69 -8.73 -12.68
N PRO A 385 20.29 -9.73 -11.99
CA PRO A 385 21.65 -10.11 -12.29
C PRO A 385 21.71 -10.48 -13.77
N GLU A 386 22.52 -9.74 -14.56
CA GLU A 386 22.89 -10.14 -15.91
C GLU A 386 23.24 -11.65 -15.89
N PRO A 387 22.66 -12.49 -16.76
CA PRO A 387 23.02 -13.89 -16.79
C PRO A 387 24.52 -13.98 -17.00
N ASN A 388 25.24 -14.56 -16.02
CA ASN A 388 26.69 -14.77 -15.98
C ASN A 388 27.17 -15.64 -17.16
N SER A 389 27.05 -15.12 -18.37
CA SER A 389 27.37 -15.81 -19.62
C SER A 389 28.84 -15.65 -19.97
N ILE A 390 29.54 -14.72 -19.31
CA ILE A 390 30.93 -14.38 -19.61
C ILE A 390 31.90 -15.21 -18.73
N THR A 391 31.51 -15.61 -17.53
CA THR A 391 32.38 -16.42 -16.64
C THR A 391 32.42 -17.90 -17.06
N GLY A 392 31.37 -18.41 -17.73
CA GLY A 392 31.33 -19.77 -18.26
C GLY A 392 32.27 -20.00 -19.45
N LEU A 393 32.53 -18.97 -20.28
CA LEU A 393 33.42 -19.11 -21.44
C LEU A 393 34.92 -19.10 -21.07
N LEU A 394 35.30 -18.43 -19.98
CA LEU A 394 36.70 -18.37 -19.56
C LEU A 394 37.19 -19.67 -18.88
N ILE A 395 36.29 -20.44 -18.27
CA ILE A 395 36.64 -21.74 -17.66
C ILE A 395 36.83 -22.83 -18.72
N PHE A 396 36.11 -22.80 -19.86
CA PHE A 396 36.37 -23.72 -20.97
C PHE A 396 37.64 -23.39 -21.76
N GLY A 397 38.04 -22.12 -21.83
CA GLY A 397 39.28 -21.69 -22.50
C GLY A 397 40.57 -22.16 -21.78
N ILE A 398 40.54 -22.30 -20.45
CA ILE A 398 41.71 -22.70 -19.67
C ILE A 398 41.89 -24.22 -19.63
N PHE A 399 40.80 -25.01 -19.68
CA PHE A 399 40.89 -26.47 -19.75
C PHE A 399 41.16 -27.03 -21.17
N GLY A 400 40.83 -26.27 -22.23
CA GLY A 400 41.18 -26.64 -23.60
C GLY A 400 42.67 -26.51 -23.95
N GLY A 401 43.39 -25.57 -23.31
CA GLY A 401 44.81 -25.31 -23.58
C GLY A 401 45.79 -26.31 -22.93
N VAL A 402 45.41 -26.94 -21.82
CA VAL A 402 46.29 -27.86 -21.07
C VAL A 402 46.28 -29.29 -21.66
N SER A 403 45.23 -29.68 -22.39
CA SER A 403 45.14 -30.99 -23.03
C SER A 403 45.93 -31.10 -24.36
N LEU A 404 46.30 -29.96 -24.97
CA LEU A 404 47.09 -29.92 -26.21
C LEU A 404 48.61 -29.90 -25.99
N LEU A 405 49.08 -29.60 -24.78
CA LEU A 405 50.52 -29.54 -24.44
C LEU A 405 51.10 -30.85 -23.88
N LEU A 406 50.27 -31.87 -23.62
CA LEU A 406 50.71 -33.17 -23.12
C LEU A 406 50.75 -34.29 -24.18
N ARG A 407 50.54 -33.97 -25.47
CA ARG A 407 50.57 -34.95 -26.58
C ARG A 407 51.84 -34.90 -27.44
N GLN A 408 52.86 -34.13 -27.05
CA GLN A 408 54.18 -34.11 -27.72
C GLN A 408 55.34 -34.50 -26.80
N ARG A 409 55.19 -35.59 -26.04
CA ARG A 409 56.33 -36.37 -25.54
C ARG A 409 55.98 -37.86 -25.44
N LYS A 410 56.02 -38.53 -26.59
CA LYS A 410 56.59 -39.87 -26.77
C LYS A 410 56.77 -40.15 -28.26
#